data_AF-A0A7C3LHG0-F1
#
_entry.id   AF-A0A7C3LHG0-F1
#
_cell.length_a   1.000
_cell.length_b   1.000
_cell.length_c   1.000
_cell.angle_alpha   90.00
_cell.angle_beta   90.00
_cell.angle_gamma   90.00
#
_symmetry.space_group_name_H-M   'P 1'
#
loop_
_entity.id
_entity.type
_entity.pdbx_description
1 polymer ?
#
loop_
_entity_poly.entity_id
_entity_poly.type
_entity_poly.pdbx_seq_one_letter_code
_entity_poly.pdbx_strand_id
1 'polypeptide(L)'
;MSLTWFCLLLPTADEGFEKAVAPYLQAHCVRCHGDKKQKGEFRVDTLPRDFSIASAAGRWGDVIERLNTGEMPPKGEPKPSPEESARVVEWLTARLKEGEAARHAKRERVAFYKLTREEYANTIFDLLGVRYDAADPSGLPEDPNWHGFERIGSVLSLSPAHVEKYFAAAEAVLAEAFPDKAPDTKTTRWTPFDCRGWNRKKMEEKGLADKVRLDLWPGIPLGGHPGSVKEFNAPASGEYRTSSPRRIGRRSSNSPPTCPPAST
;
A
#
# COMPACT_ATOMS: atom_id res chain seq x y z
N MET A 1 -48.32 12.90 -45.54
CA MET A 1 -46.96 12.35 -45.79
C MET A 1 -46.77 11.18 -44.84
N SER A 2 -46.85 9.96 -45.36
CA SER A 2 -46.73 8.73 -44.56
C SER A 2 -45.25 8.38 -44.46
N LEU A 3 -44.67 8.50 -43.28
CA LEU A 3 -43.30 8.05 -43.00
C LEU A 3 -43.35 6.56 -42.69
N THR A 4 -43.12 5.73 -43.71
CA THR A 4 -42.83 4.31 -43.55
C THR A 4 -41.46 4.16 -42.90
N TRP A 5 -41.46 3.83 -41.61
CA TRP A 5 -40.26 3.53 -40.85
C TRP A 5 -39.75 2.15 -41.30
N PHE A 6 -38.67 2.15 -42.09
CA PHE A 6 -37.98 0.92 -42.49
C PHE A 6 -37.22 0.39 -41.28
N CYS A 7 -37.85 -0.49 -40.50
CA CYS A 7 -37.21 -1.19 -39.42
C CYS A 7 -36.21 -2.19 -40.02
N LEU A 8 -34.93 -1.81 -40.06
CA LEU A 8 -33.83 -2.72 -40.34
C LEU A 8 -33.86 -3.82 -39.28
N LEU A 9 -34.37 -5.00 -39.65
CA LEU A 9 -34.27 -6.21 -38.86
C LEU A 9 -32.78 -6.58 -38.73
N LEU A 10 -32.16 -6.14 -37.64
CA LEU A 10 -30.94 -6.77 -37.16
C LEU A 10 -31.32 -8.18 -36.69
N PRO A 11 -30.61 -9.23 -37.15
CA PRO A 11 -30.84 -10.57 -36.64
C PRO A 11 -30.68 -10.57 -35.12
N THR A 12 -31.60 -11.23 -34.43
CA THR A 12 -31.54 -11.37 -32.97
C THR A 12 -30.26 -12.08 -32.57
N ALA A 13 -29.79 -11.86 -31.34
CA ALA A 13 -28.57 -12.50 -30.84
C ALA A 13 -28.60 -14.02 -31.02
N ASP A 14 -29.74 -14.66 -30.82
CA ASP A 14 -29.90 -16.10 -31.04
C ASP A 14 -29.71 -16.52 -32.50
N GLU A 15 -30.22 -15.76 -33.47
CA GLU A 15 -30.02 -16.07 -34.90
C GLU A 15 -28.55 -15.96 -35.32
N GLY A 16 -27.82 -14.98 -34.76
CA GLY A 16 -26.39 -14.84 -35.01
C GLY A 16 -25.58 -16.02 -34.46
N PHE A 17 -25.96 -16.53 -33.29
CA PHE A 17 -25.30 -17.69 -32.68
C PHE A 17 -25.49 -18.96 -33.51
N GLU A 18 -26.75 -19.28 -33.86
CA GLU A 18 -27.06 -20.51 -34.59
C GLU A 18 -26.45 -20.54 -36.01
N LYS A 19 -26.29 -19.38 -36.64
CA LYS A 19 -25.72 -19.30 -38.01
C LYS A 19 -24.19 -19.25 -38.01
N ALA A 20 -23.57 -18.55 -37.07
CA ALA A 20 -22.12 -18.29 -37.12
C ALA A 20 -21.31 -19.11 -36.11
N VAL A 21 -21.84 -19.33 -34.90
CA VAL A 21 -21.06 -19.88 -33.78
C VAL A 21 -21.36 -21.37 -33.56
N ALA A 22 -22.63 -21.77 -33.54
CA ALA A 22 -23.01 -23.15 -33.28
C ALA A 22 -22.38 -24.16 -34.28
N PRO A 23 -22.35 -23.90 -35.61
CA PRO A 23 -21.74 -24.84 -36.56
C PRO A 23 -20.23 -24.96 -36.34
N TYR A 24 -19.56 -23.85 -36.00
CA TYR A 24 -18.13 -23.83 -35.69
C TYR A 24 -17.80 -24.64 -34.44
N LEU A 25 -18.56 -24.45 -33.36
CA LEU A 25 -18.37 -25.20 -32.12
C LEU A 25 -18.62 -26.70 -32.33
N GLN A 26 -19.63 -27.06 -33.13
CA GLN A 26 -19.93 -28.44 -33.45
C GLN A 26 -18.80 -29.10 -34.25
N ALA A 27 -18.20 -28.39 -35.20
CA ALA A 27 -17.11 -28.89 -36.04
C ALA A 27 -15.77 -29.02 -35.29
N HIS A 28 -15.45 -28.05 -34.42
CA HIS A 28 -14.09 -27.93 -33.87
C HIS A 28 -13.98 -28.18 -32.35
N CYS A 29 -15.06 -28.03 -31.58
CA CYS A 29 -14.99 -28.03 -30.12
C CYS A 29 -15.71 -29.25 -29.48
N VAL A 30 -16.93 -29.56 -29.91
CA VAL A 30 -17.83 -30.53 -29.25
C VAL A 30 -17.23 -31.95 -29.19
N ARG A 31 -16.40 -32.35 -30.15
CA ARG A 31 -15.75 -33.68 -30.12
C ARG A 31 -14.86 -33.90 -28.88
N CYS A 32 -14.27 -32.84 -28.34
CA CYS A 32 -13.37 -32.89 -27.18
C CYS A 32 -13.96 -32.25 -25.92
N HIS A 33 -14.96 -31.37 -26.06
CA HIS A 33 -15.58 -30.58 -25.01
C HIS A 33 -17.12 -30.71 -25.03
N GLY A 34 -17.62 -31.91 -25.27
CA GLY A 34 -19.05 -32.23 -25.34
C GLY A 34 -19.46 -33.30 -24.33
N ASP A 35 -20.62 -33.92 -24.53
CA ASP A 35 -21.17 -34.96 -23.65
C ASP A 35 -20.21 -36.16 -23.45
N LYS A 36 -19.65 -36.66 -24.55
CA LYS A 36 -18.81 -37.89 -24.60
C LYS A 36 -17.39 -37.68 -24.11
N LYS A 37 -16.83 -36.48 -24.27
CA LYS A 37 -15.45 -36.14 -23.90
C LYS A 37 -15.43 -34.72 -23.35
N GLN A 38 -14.83 -34.56 -22.18
CA GLN A 38 -14.80 -33.30 -21.42
C GLN A 38 -13.35 -32.96 -21.07
N LYS A 39 -12.51 -32.74 -22.09
CA LYS A 39 -11.11 -32.41 -21.87
C LYS A 39 -11.00 -31.11 -21.07
N GLY A 40 -10.12 -31.09 -20.07
CA GLY A 40 -9.95 -29.93 -19.19
C GLY A 40 -11.21 -29.57 -18.38
N GLU A 41 -12.08 -30.55 -18.11
CA GLU A 41 -13.32 -30.37 -17.34
C GLU A 41 -14.25 -29.28 -17.92
N PHE A 42 -14.15 -29.07 -19.24
CA PHE A 42 -14.87 -28.01 -19.95
C PHE A 42 -15.88 -28.60 -20.94
N ARG A 43 -17.11 -28.08 -20.89
CA ARG A 43 -18.24 -28.47 -21.74
C ARG A 43 -18.84 -27.27 -22.47
N VAL A 44 -18.48 -27.13 -23.74
CA VAL A 44 -18.90 -26.00 -24.58
C VAL A 44 -20.37 -26.10 -25.00
N ASP A 45 -20.91 -27.32 -25.07
CA ASP A 45 -22.27 -27.61 -25.52
C ASP A 45 -23.35 -27.16 -24.51
N THR A 46 -22.99 -27.06 -23.23
CA THR A 46 -23.88 -26.61 -22.15
C THR A 46 -23.57 -25.21 -21.63
N LEU A 47 -22.65 -24.49 -22.27
CA LEU A 47 -22.28 -23.16 -21.82
C LEU A 47 -23.51 -22.22 -21.91
N PRO A 48 -23.90 -21.56 -20.80
CA PRO A 48 -25.00 -20.59 -20.85
C PRO A 48 -24.67 -19.47 -21.83
N ARG A 49 -25.66 -19.06 -22.63
CA ARG A 49 -25.54 -17.97 -23.61
C ARG A 49 -25.96 -16.61 -23.05
N ASP A 50 -26.28 -16.55 -21.75
CA ASP A 50 -26.53 -15.30 -21.05
C ASP A 50 -25.20 -14.65 -20.64
N PHE A 51 -24.73 -13.73 -21.48
CA PHE A 51 -23.50 -12.97 -21.26
C PHE A 51 -23.64 -11.95 -20.11
N SER A 52 -24.82 -11.72 -19.55
CA SER A 52 -25.01 -10.88 -18.35
C SER A 52 -24.59 -11.60 -17.05
N ILE A 53 -24.34 -12.92 -17.11
CA ILE A 53 -23.88 -13.72 -15.98
C ILE A 53 -22.35 -13.78 -15.99
N ALA A 54 -21.73 -13.40 -14.87
CA ALA A 54 -20.27 -13.31 -14.78
C ALA A 54 -19.55 -14.65 -15.04
N SER A 55 -20.07 -15.77 -14.53
CA SER A 55 -19.47 -17.09 -14.74
C SER A 55 -19.57 -17.57 -16.19
N ALA A 56 -20.69 -17.29 -16.87
CA ALA A 56 -20.86 -17.59 -18.29
C ALA A 56 -19.93 -16.73 -19.15
N ALA A 57 -19.89 -15.43 -18.89
CA ALA A 57 -19.01 -14.50 -19.59
C ALA A 57 -17.53 -14.87 -19.44
N GLY A 58 -17.09 -15.27 -18.24
CA GLY A 58 -15.72 -15.74 -18.00
C GLY A 58 -15.38 -16.96 -18.85
N ARG A 59 -16.24 -17.98 -18.84
CA ARG A 59 -16.05 -19.19 -19.65
C ARG A 59 -16.03 -18.93 -21.16
N TRP A 60 -16.84 -18.01 -21.67
CA TRP A 60 -16.75 -17.57 -23.07
C TRP A 60 -15.49 -16.76 -23.37
N GLY A 61 -14.99 -15.99 -22.39
CA GLY A 61 -13.69 -15.34 -22.45
C GLY A 61 -12.54 -16.34 -22.62
N ASP A 62 -12.57 -17.44 -21.86
CA ASP A 62 -11.58 -18.52 -22.01
C ASP A 62 -11.63 -19.14 -23.41
N VAL A 63 -12.84 -19.33 -23.98
CA VAL A 63 -12.99 -19.80 -25.37
C VAL A 63 -12.33 -18.83 -26.35
N ILE A 64 -12.62 -17.53 -26.24
CA ILE A 64 -12.00 -16.50 -27.09
C ILE A 64 -10.47 -16.55 -26.98
N GLU A 65 -9.93 -16.69 -25.77
CA GLU A 65 -8.49 -16.80 -25.56
C GLU A 65 -7.91 -18.00 -26.32
N ARG A 66 -8.51 -19.19 -26.20
CA ARG A 66 -8.04 -20.40 -26.91
C ARG A 66 -8.15 -20.30 -28.42
N LEU A 67 -9.14 -19.56 -28.92
CA LEU A 67 -9.27 -19.27 -30.35
C LEU A 67 -8.18 -18.30 -30.82
N ASN A 68 -7.91 -17.25 -30.04
CA ASN A 68 -6.88 -16.26 -30.36
C ASN A 68 -5.46 -16.83 -30.31
N THR A 69 -5.18 -17.78 -29.41
CA THR A 69 -3.88 -18.45 -29.34
C THR A 69 -3.70 -19.57 -30.37
N GLY A 70 -4.78 -20.01 -31.02
CA GLY A 70 -4.74 -21.12 -31.99
C GLY A 70 -4.33 -22.47 -31.38
N GLU A 71 -4.38 -22.59 -30.05
CA GLU A 71 -4.09 -23.81 -29.30
C GLU A 71 -5.15 -24.89 -29.52
N MET A 72 -6.38 -24.46 -29.78
CA MET A 72 -7.51 -25.33 -30.09
C MET A 72 -7.86 -25.25 -31.58
N PRO A 73 -8.21 -26.38 -32.23
CA PRO A 73 -8.18 -27.76 -31.73
C PRO A 73 -6.75 -28.34 -31.53
N PRO A 74 -6.59 -29.39 -30.69
CA PRO A 74 -5.29 -30.01 -30.43
C PRO A 74 -4.67 -30.67 -31.67
N LYS A 75 -3.37 -30.97 -31.59
CA LYS A 75 -2.64 -31.64 -32.69
C LYS A 75 -3.35 -32.93 -33.13
N GLY A 76 -3.48 -33.10 -34.45
CA GLY A 76 -4.17 -34.23 -35.07
C GLY A 76 -5.64 -33.99 -35.39
N GLU A 77 -6.20 -32.85 -34.98
CA GLU A 77 -7.57 -32.45 -35.32
C GLU A 77 -7.61 -31.35 -36.40
N PRO A 78 -8.69 -31.27 -37.19
CA PRO A 78 -8.83 -30.24 -38.21
C PRO A 78 -8.87 -28.85 -37.57
N LYS A 79 -7.87 -28.02 -37.87
CA LYS A 79 -7.83 -26.64 -37.41
C LYS A 79 -8.72 -25.76 -38.29
N PRO A 80 -9.55 -24.89 -37.69
CA PRO A 80 -10.32 -23.91 -38.43
C PRO A 80 -9.40 -22.90 -39.11
N SER A 81 -9.90 -22.22 -40.14
CA SER A 81 -9.16 -21.11 -40.73
C SER A 81 -9.06 -19.93 -39.75
N PRO A 82 -8.03 -19.06 -39.88
CA PRO A 82 -7.94 -17.83 -39.11
C PRO A 82 -9.19 -16.95 -39.27
N GLU A 83 -9.74 -16.86 -40.48
CA GLU A 83 -10.92 -16.06 -40.81
C GLU A 83 -12.19 -16.62 -40.16
N GLU A 84 -12.35 -17.95 -40.11
CA GLU A 84 -13.46 -18.60 -39.41
C GLU A 84 -13.40 -18.31 -37.91
N SER A 85 -12.22 -18.46 -37.31
CA SER A 85 -12.02 -18.22 -35.88
C SER A 85 -12.23 -16.73 -35.53
N ALA A 86 -11.75 -15.82 -36.38
CA ALA A 86 -11.93 -14.38 -36.21
C ALA A 86 -13.41 -13.98 -36.20
N ARG A 87 -14.24 -14.53 -37.10
CA ARG A 87 -15.69 -14.26 -37.13
C ARG A 87 -16.39 -14.68 -35.83
N VAL A 88 -16.02 -15.83 -35.28
CA VAL A 88 -16.58 -16.32 -34.01
C VAL A 88 -16.12 -15.46 -32.83
N VAL A 89 -14.83 -15.12 -32.79
CA VAL A 89 -14.26 -14.23 -31.76
C VAL A 89 -14.93 -12.85 -31.78
N GLU A 90 -15.12 -12.26 -32.96
CA GLU A 90 -15.79 -10.97 -33.12
C GLU A 90 -17.22 -11.02 -32.57
N TRP A 91 -17.97 -12.06 -32.93
CA TRP A 91 -19.34 -12.25 -32.44
C TRP A 91 -19.39 -12.41 -30.92
N LEU A 92 -18.54 -13.26 -30.34
CA LEU A 92 -18.48 -13.48 -28.89
C LEU A 92 -18.06 -12.22 -28.13
N THR A 93 -17.08 -11.48 -28.67
CA THR A 93 -16.61 -10.21 -28.09
C THR A 93 -17.72 -9.17 -28.05
N ALA A 94 -18.50 -9.04 -29.14
CA ALA A 94 -19.65 -8.13 -29.18
C ALA A 94 -20.69 -8.47 -28.11
N ARG A 95 -21.02 -9.76 -27.95
CA ARG A 95 -21.98 -10.22 -26.92
C ARG A 95 -21.45 -10.04 -25.49
N LEU A 96 -20.16 -10.29 -25.27
CA LEU A 96 -19.52 -10.02 -23.98
C LEU A 96 -19.60 -8.53 -23.63
N LYS A 97 -19.40 -7.65 -24.61
CA LYS A 97 -19.52 -6.20 -24.43
C LYS A 97 -20.96 -5.77 -24.11
N GLU A 98 -21.95 -6.35 -24.78
CA GLU A 98 -23.38 -6.08 -24.47
C GLU A 98 -23.76 -6.46 -23.04
N GLY A 99 -23.27 -7.60 -22.55
CA GLY A 99 -23.52 -8.02 -21.17
C GLY A 99 -22.73 -7.24 -20.11
N GLU A 100 -21.78 -6.39 -20.50
CA GLU A 100 -20.81 -5.77 -19.59
C GLU A 100 -21.49 -4.86 -18.55
N ALA A 101 -22.37 -3.96 -18.98
CA ALA A 101 -23.05 -3.05 -18.06
C ALA A 101 -23.89 -3.80 -17.02
N ALA A 102 -24.59 -4.86 -17.43
CA ALA A 102 -25.38 -5.70 -16.52
C ALA A 102 -24.48 -6.46 -15.52
N ARG A 103 -23.32 -6.94 -15.96
CA ARG A 103 -22.33 -7.57 -15.06
C ARG A 103 -21.77 -6.57 -14.05
N HIS A 104 -21.40 -5.36 -14.48
CA HIS A 104 -20.91 -4.32 -13.56
C HIS A 104 -21.98 -3.85 -12.58
N ALA A 105 -23.23 -3.71 -13.00
CA ALA A 105 -24.34 -3.33 -12.13
C ALA A 105 -24.64 -4.36 -11.04
N LYS A 106 -24.41 -5.66 -11.33
CA LYS A 106 -24.56 -6.76 -10.35
C LYS A 106 -23.34 -6.93 -9.43
N ARG A 107 -22.19 -6.34 -9.76
CA ARG A 107 -21.01 -6.41 -8.88
C ARG A 107 -21.30 -5.64 -7.60
N GLU A 108 -21.02 -6.27 -6.46
CA GLU A 108 -20.95 -5.54 -5.20
C GLU A 108 -19.89 -4.43 -5.32
N ARG A 109 -20.17 -3.27 -4.73
CA ARG A 109 -19.17 -2.20 -4.66
C ARG A 109 -17.99 -2.73 -3.86
N VAL A 110 -16.87 -2.98 -4.52
CA VAL A 110 -15.61 -3.29 -3.83
C VAL A 110 -15.22 -2.03 -3.07
N ALA A 111 -15.35 -2.09 -1.75
CA ALA A 111 -14.87 -1.06 -0.87
C ALA A 111 -13.34 -1.13 -0.86
N PHE A 112 -12.69 -0.19 -1.55
CA PHE A 112 -11.24 -0.01 -1.42
C PHE A 112 -10.97 0.64 -0.07
N TYR A 113 -10.15 -0.02 0.75
CA TYR A 113 -9.73 0.50 2.04
C TYR A 113 -8.57 1.46 1.81
N LYS A 114 -8.77 2.77 2.03
CA LYS A 114 -7.63 3.67 2.24
C LYS A 114 -7.07 3.44 3.66
N LEU A 115 -5.78 3.74 3.85
CA LEU A 115 -5.23 3.85 5.20
C LEU A 115 -5.90 5.01 5.93
N THR A 116 -6.10 4.85 7.22
CA THR A 116 -6.42 5.98 8.12
C THR A 116 -5.23 6.94 8.17
N ARG A 117 -5.46 8.20 8.58
CA ARG A 117 -4.41 9.22 8.69
C ARG A 117 -3.29 8.79 9.63
N GLU A 118 -3.65 8.09 10.71
CA GLU A 118 -2.70 7.55 11.69
C GLU A 118 -1.91 6.38 11.11
N GLU A 119 -2.57 5.43 10.45
CA GLU A 119 -1.89 4.33 9.76
C GLU A 119 -0.94 4.85 8.67
N TYR A 120 -1.34 5.89 7.93
CA TYR A 120 -0.48 6.53 6.93
C TYR A 120 0.76 7.15 7.59
N ALA A 121 0.60 7.98 8.62
CA ALA A 121 1.72 8.61 9.32
C ALA A 121 2.70 7.59 9.92
N ASN A 122 2.16 6.52 10.52
CA ASN A 122 2.97 5.43 11.07
C ASN A 122 3.71 4.66 9.97
N THR A 123 3.04 4.36 8.86
CA THR A 123 3.66 3.67 7.72
C THR A 123 4.79 4.50 7.11
N ILE A 124 4.59 5.81 6.94
CA ILE A 124 5.63 6.72 6.46
C ILE A 124 6.83 6.73 7.41
N PHE A 125 6.58 6.77 8.72
CA PHE A 125 7.67 6.70 9.69
C PHE A 125 8.41 5.37 9.63
N ASP A 126 7.72 4.24 9.53
CA ASP A 126 8.35 2.92 9.50
C ASP A 126 9.18 2.70 8.22
N LEU A 127 8.75 3.27 7.10
CA LEU A 127 9.44 3.12 5.81
C LEU A 127 10.57 4.13 5.61
N LEU A 128 10.36 5.39 6.00
CA LEU A 128 11.26 6.50 5.66
C LEU A 128 11.87 7.19 6.88
N GLY A 129 11.41 6.88 8.10
CA GLY A 129 11.86 7.53 9.33
C GLY A 129 11.32 8.95 9.53
N VAL A 130 10.43 9.43 8.65
CA VAL A 130 9.89 10.79 8.70
C VAL A 130 8.63 10.84 9.57
N ARG A 131 8.56 11.82 10.48
CA ARG A 131 7.39 12.07 11.33
C ARG A 131 6.47 13.07 10.63
N TYR A 132 5.55 12.57 9.83
CA TYR A 132 4.55 13.38 9.16
C TYR A 132 3.36 13.70 10.09
N ASP A 133 3.04 14.97 10.27
CA ASP A 133 1.84 15.40 10.99
C ASP A 133 0.62 15.35 10.07
N ALA A 134 -0.04 14.19 10.03
CA ALA A 134 -1.24 14.00 9.23
C ALA A 134 -2.46 14.78 9.75
N ALA A 135 -2.43 15.28 10.99
CA ALA A 135 -3.53 16.02 11.61
C ALA A 135 -3.47 17.53 11.36
N ASP A 136 -2.39 18.03 10.73
CA ASP A 136 -2.28 19.42 10.31
C ASP A 136 -3.47 19.82 9.40
N PRO A 137 -4.01 21.06 9.50
CA PRO A 137 -5.13 21.50 8.67
C PRO A 137 -4.88 21.43 7.15
N SER A 138 -3.61 21.50 6.74
CA SER A 138 -3.20 21.31 5.34
C SER A 138 -2.92 19.84 4.97
N GLY A 139 -2.86 18.95 5.97
CA GLY A 139 -2.59 17.52 5.84
C GLY A 139 -3.79 16.68 5.35
N LEU A 140 -3.90 15.46 5.87
CA LEU A 140 -4.91 14.50 5.44
C LEU A 140 -6.28 14.80 6.08
N PRO A 141 -7.39 14.63 5.34
CA PRO A 141 -8.73 14.78 5.91
C PRO A 141 -8.98 13.84 7.08
N GLU A 142 -9.87 14.25 7.98
CA GLU A 142 -10.32 13.44 9.09
C GLU A 142 -11.04 12.17 8.63
N ASP A 143 -10.67 11.04 9.23
CA ASP A 143 -11.31 9.77 8.98
C ASP A 143 -12.70 9.71 9.63
N PRO A 144 -13.68 9.10 8.95
CA PRO A 144 -15.00 8.88 9.52
C PRO A 144 -14.90 7.91 10.70
N ASN A 145 -15.37 8.35 11.88
CA ASN A 145 -15.45 7.53 13.08
C ASN A 145 -16.92 7.10 13.32
N TRP A 146 -17.14 5.81 13.53
CA TRP A 146 -18.44 5.27 13.93
C TRP A 146 -18.31 4.51 15.25
N HIS A 147 -18.91 5.04 16.32
CA HIS A 147 -18.88 4.45 17.68
C HIS A 147 -17.47 4.06 18.16
N GLY A 148 -16.44 4.82 17.81
CA GLY A 148 -15.05 4.56 18.18
C GLY A 148 -14.28 3.67 17.21
N PHE A 149 -14.90 3.24 16.11
CA PHE A 149 -14.24 2.48 15.05
C PHE A 149 -13.93 3.39 13.86
N GLU A 150 -12.65 3.42 13.47
CA GLU A 150 -12.16 4.27 12.38
C GLU A 150 -11.80 3.46 11.13
N ARG A 151 -11.58 2.13 11.28
CA ARG A 151 -11.16 1.23 10.21
C ARG A 151 -12.33 0.56 9.47
N ILE A 152 -13.29 1.37 9.03
CA ILE A 152 -14.54 0.86 8.44
C ILE A 152 -14.46 0.92 6.92
N GLY A 153 -14.30 -0.25 6.29
CA GLY A 153 -14.12 -0.37 4.85
C GLY A 153 -15.18 0.29 4.01
N SER A 154 -16.44 0.15 4.39
CA SER A 154 -17.58 0.72 3.64
C SER A 154 -17.61 2.25 3.65
N VAL A 155 -16.88 2.91 4.56
CA VAL A 155 -16.91 4.38 4.74
C VAL A 155 -15.57 5.02 4.37
N LEU A 156 -14.47 4.28 4.41
CA LEU A 156 -13.13 4.70 3.99
C LEU A 156 -12.98 4.75 2.44
N SER A 157 -13.89 5.46 1.79
CA SER A 157 -13.85 5.68 0.35
C SER A 157 -12.76 6.70 -0.04
N LEU A 158 -12.09 6.44 -1.15
CA LEU A 158 -11.08 7.33 -1.72
C LEU A 158 -11.75 8.29 -2.71
N SER A 159 -11.83 9.58 -2.34
CA SER A 159 -12.30 10.64 -3.26
C SER A 159 -11.13 11.29 -4.00
N PRO A 160 -11.36 11.99 -5.13
CA PRO A 160 -10.30 12.72 -5.83
C PRO A 160 -9.51 13.69 -4.94
N ALA A 161 -10.20 14.39 -4.03
CA ALA A 161 -9.56 15.29 -3.07
C ALA A 161 -8.59 14.55 -2.11
N HIS A 162 -8.91 13.31 -1.72
CA HIS A 162 -7.97 12.52 -0.93
C HIS A 162 -6.70 12.19 -1.70
N VAL A 163 -6.82 11.88 -3.00
CA VAL A 163 -5.67 11.57 -3.85
C VAL A 163 -4.74 12.78 -3.95
N GLU A 164 -5.28 13.98 -4.17
CA GLU A 164 -4.50 15.21 -4.19
C GLU A 164 -3.76 15.45 -2.87
N LYS A 165 -4.43 15.23 -1.73
CA LYS A 165 -3.81 15.33 -0.40
C LYS A 165 -2.71 14.29 -0.17
N TYR A 166 -2.89 13.06 -0.65
CA TYR A 166 -1.84 12.04 -0.57
C TYR A 166 -0.61 12.40 -1.41
N PHE A 167 -0.78 13.00 -2.59
CA PHE A 167 0.35 13.49 -3.39
C PHE A 167 1.09 14.63 -2.69
N ALA A 168 0.37 15.61 -2.18
CA ALA A 168 0.98 16.71 -1.43
C ALA A 168 1.71 16.22 -0.17
N ALA A 169 1.13 15.26 0.56
CA ALA A 169 1.78 14.62 1.70
C ALA A 169 3.05 13.87 1.28
N ALA A 170 2.99 13.10 0.19
CA ALA A 170 4.14 12.35 -0.33
C ALA A 170 5.28 13.28 -0.76
N GLU A 171 5.00 14.40 -1.43
CA GLU A 171 6.01 15.39 -1.80
C GLU A 171 6.70 15.99 -0.57
N ALA A 172 5.92 16.39 0.44
CA ALA A 172 6.48 16.92 1.69
C ALA A 172 7.35 15.89 2.42
N VAL A 173 6.87 14.64 2.51
CA VAL A 173 7.59 13.54 3.14
C VAL A 173 8.89 13.22 2.40
N LEU A 174 8.85 13.19 1.05
CA LEU A 174 10.04 12.89 0.24
C LEU A 174 11.07 14.01 0.31
N ALA A 175 10.64 15.28 0.35
CA ALA A 175 11.53 16.42 0.52
C ALA A 175 12.28 16.38 1.86
N GLU A 176 11.65 15.87 2.93
CA GLU A 176 12.28 15.69 4.23
C GLU A 176 13.14 14.42 4.30
N ALA A 177 12.69 13.31 3.72
CA ALA A 177 13.42 12.04 3.71
C ALA A 177 14.70 12.10 2.86
N PHE A 178 14.64 12.80 1.72
CA PHE A 178 15.71 12.86 0.71
C PHE A 178 16.03 14.31 0.32
N PRO A 179 16.61 15.11 1.24
CA PRO A 179 17.00 16.47 0.90
C PRO A 179 18.15 16.49 -0.12
N ASP A 180 18.12 17.43 -1.07
CA ASP A 180 19.17 17.59 -2.09
C ASP A 180 20.58 17.73 -1.50
N LYS A 181 20.65 18.35 -0.32
CA LYS A 181 21.88 18.49 0.45
C LYS A 181 21.75 17.74 1.76
N ALA A 182 22.64 16.77 1.97
CA ALA A 182 22.73 16.05 3.23
C ALA A 182 22.97 17.04 4.39
N PRO A 183 22.28 16.87 5.53
CA PRO A 183 22.47 17.75 6.68
C PRO A 183 23.86 17.57 7.29
N ASP A 184 24.43 18.67 7.79
CA ASP A 184 25.70 18.64 8.47
C ASP A 184 25.56 17.89 9.81
N THR A 185 26.16 16.71 9.91
CA THR A 185 26.14 15.93 11.16
C THR A 185 27.12 16.51 12.16
N LYS A 186 26.64 16.97 13.32
CA LYS A 186 27.48 17.49 14.40
C LYS A 186 27.56 16.49 15.55
N THR A 187 28.72 15.84 15.70
CA THR A 187 29.01 15.05 16.92
C THR A 187 29.49 15.99 18.02
N THR A 188 28.67 16.18 19.06
CA THR A 188 29.07 16.95 20.25
C THR A 188 29.38 15.99 21.38
N ARG A 189 30.60 16.06 21.92
CA ARG A 189 30.99 15.32 23.12
C ARG A 189 30.81 16.20 24.33
N TRP A 190 29.99 15.74 25.28
CA TRP A 190 29.86 16.36 26.60
C TRP A 190 30.66 15.58 27.62
N THR A 191 31.40 16.31 28.45
CA THR A 191 32.05 15.79 29.65
C THR A 191 31.21 16.14 30.87
N PRO A 192 31.38 15.43 32.01
CA PRO A 192 30.68 15.79 33.24
C PRO A 192 30.86 17.26 33.67
N PHE A 193 31.99 17.87 33.31
CA PHE A 193 32.29 19.28 33.56
C PHE A 193 31.40 20.22 32.74
N ASP A 194 31.02 19.82 31.52
CA ASP A 194 30.12 20.58 30.64
C ASP A 194 28.66 20.53 31.11
N CYS A 195 28.28 19.47 31.84
CA CYS A 195 26.88 19.24 32.25
C CYS A 195 26.51 19.83 33.61
N ARG A 196 27.48 20.06 34.51
CA ARG A 196 27.23 20.58 35.88
C ARG A 196 28.03 21.83 36.25
N GLY A 197 28.75 22.45 35.30
CA GLY A 197 29.52 23.68 35.55
C GLY A 197 30.68 23.49 36.54
N TRP A 198 31.21 22.26 36.65
CA TRP A 198 32.31 21.96 37.57
C TRP A 198 33.62 22.58 37.08
N ASN A 199 34.41 23.19 37.98
CA ASN A 199 35.70 23.78 37.62
C ASN A 199 36.73 22.66 37.38
N ARG A 200 37.15 22.49 36.11
CA ARG A 200 38.11 21.46 35.70
C ARG A 200 39.48 21.63 36.38
N LYS A 201 40.06 22.84 36.39
CA LYS A 201 41.39 23.10 36.97
C LYS A 201 41.47 22.67 38.44
N LYS A 202 40.43 23.02 39.22
CA LYS A 202 40.34 22.65 40.64
C LYS A 202 40.27 21.14 40.88
N MET A 203 39.77 20.38 39.91
CA MET A 203 39.71 18.91 39.99
C MET A 203 40.98 18.25 39.46
N GLU A 204 41.69 18.88 38.51
CA GLU A 204 43.00 18.46 38.03
C GLU A 204 44.06 18.60 39.12
N GLU A 205 44.09 19.73 39.84
CA GLU A 205 44.98 19.97 41.00
C GLU A 205 44.80 18.92 42.11
N LYS A 206 43.60 18.34 42.22
CA LYS A 206 43.27 17.30 43.20
C LYS A 206 43.50 15.88 42.67
N GLY A 207 43.94 15.70 41.43
CA GLY A 207 44.05 14.38 40.80
C GLY A 207 42.71 13.64 40.65
N LEU A 208 41.60 14.40 40.62
CA LEU A 208 40.23 13.87 40.56
C LEU A 208 39.53 14.11 39.22
N ALA A 209 40.17 14.81 38.28
CA ALA A 209 39.55 15.19 37.00
C ALA A 209 38.98 13.99 36.24
N ASP A 210 39.75 12.89 36.13
CA ASP A 210 39.34 11.67 35.42
C ASP A 210 38.39 10.77 36.22
N LYS A 211 38.16 11.09 37.50
CA LYS A 211 37.28 10.35 38.42
C LYS A 211 35.90 10.96 38.53
N VAL A 212 35.68 12.14 37.95
CA VAL A 212 34.36 12.77 37.88
C VAL A 212 33.40 11.93 37.05
N ARG A 213 32.21 11.65 37.59
CA ARG A 213 31.14 10.90 36.94
C ARG A 213 29.84 11.70 36.98
N LEU A 214 29.03 11.56 35.94
CA LEU A 214 27.69 12.12 35.87
C LEU A 214 26.68 10.96 35.99
N ASP A 215 25.85 11.02 37.02
CA ASP A 215 24.73 10.09 37.16
C ASP A 215 23.62 10.48 36.17
N LEU A 216 23.17 9.53 35.36
CA LEU A 216 22.09 9.68 34.38
C LEU A 216 20.92 8.76 34.78
N TRP A 217 19.70 9.28 34.78
CA TRP A 217 18.48 8.50 34.98
C TRP A 217 17.37 8.98 34.02
N PRO A 218 16.37 8.13 33.69
CA PRO A 218 15.28 8.52 32.82
C PRO A 218 14.56 9.79 33.31
N GLY A 219 14.37 10.76 32.42
CA GLY A 219 13.72 12.04 32.76
C GLY A 219 14.63 13.09 33.39
N ILE A 220 15.93 12.82 33.62
CA ILE A 220 16.85 13.91 33.94
C ILE A 220 17.02 14.79 32.69
N PRO A 221 16.76 16.11 32.76
CA PRO A 221 17.27 16.99 31.75
C PRO A 221 18.80 16.89 31.82
N LEU A 222 19.42 16.43 30.75
CA LEU A 222 20.84 16.75 30.54
C LEU A 222 20.89 18.28 30.67
N GLY A 223 21.66 18.82 31.62
CA GLY A 223 21.57 20.22 32.04
C GLY A 223 20.63 20.43 33.23
N GLY A 224 21.19 20.42 34.44
CA GLY A 224 20.42 20.56 35.68
C GLY A 224 19.82 21.96 35.85
N HIS A 225 18.55 22.13 35.45
CA HIS A 225 17.69 23.28 35.74
C HIS A 225 18.11 24.65 35.15
N PRO A 226 17.14 25.57 35.02
CA PRO A 226 16.59 26.00 33.74
C PRO A 226 17.60 26.82 32.91
N GLY A 227 17.95 26.32 31.73
CA GLY A 227 18.66 27.10 30.71
C GLY A 227 20.15 26.82 30.46
N SER A 228 20.69 25.59 30.62
CA SER A 228 21.77 25.12 29.73
C SER A 228 22.30 23.69 30.01
N VAL A 229 22.03 22.76 29.11
CA VAL A 229 23.16 22.27 28.29
C VAL A 229 23.39 23.39 27.28
N LYS A 230 24.63 23.64 26.81
CA LYS A 230 24.76 24.35 25.53
C LYS A 230 23.71 23.76 24.59
N GLU A 231 22.72 24.56 24.19
CA GLU A 231 21.54 24.08 23.48
C GLU A 231 22.00 23.09 22.41
N PHE A 232 21.57 21.84 22.53
CA PHE A 232 21.72 20.94 21.41
C PHE A 232 20.71 21.41 20.37
N ASN A 233 21.09 22.44 19.64
CA ASN A 233 20.37 22.87 18.46
C ASN A 233 20.60 21.78 17.42
N ALA A 234 19.62 20.90 17.31
CA ALA A 234 19.57 19.85 16.32
C ALA A 234 19.84 20.49 14.95
N PRO A 235 20.94 20.14 14.26
CA PRO A 235 21.30 20.79 12.99
C PRO A 235 20.28 20.49 11.88
N ALA A 236 19.48 19.44 12.02
CA ALA A 236 18.39 19.07 11.13
C ALA A 236 17.28 18.31 11.87
N SER A 237 16.11 18.15 11.26
CA SER A 237 15.12 17.17 11.73
C SER A 237 15.70 15.76 11.63
N GLY A 238 15.40 14.90 12.61
CA GLY A 238 15.82 13.50 12.56
C GLY A 238 15.94 12.83 13.92
N GLU A 239 16.24 11.54 13.90
CA GLU A 239 16.49 10.76 15.11
C GLU A 239 17.94 10.94 15.58
N TYR A 240 18.10 11.36 16.83
CA TYR A 240 19.41 11.57 17.44
C TYR A 240 19.73 10.45 18.44
N ARG A 241 20.75 9.66 18.13
CA ARG A 241 21.27 8.67 19.08
C ARG A 241 22.25 9.34 20.05
N THR A 242 21.89 9.40 21.32
CA THR A 242 22.84 9.71 22.39
C THR A 242 23.47 8.42 22.92
N SER A 243 24.79 8.40 23.09
CA SER A 243 25.49 7.25 23.67
C SER A 243 26.35 7.71 24.85
N SER A 244 26.39 6.87 25.90
CA SER A 244 27.26 7.10 27.06
C SER A 244 28.09 5.84 27.34
N PRO A 245 29.38 5.98 27.70
CA PRO A 245 30.17 4.84 28.14
C PRO A 245 29.60 4.31 29.46
N ARG A 246 29.02 3.11 29.38
CA ARG A 246 28.22 2.48 30.44
C ARG A 246 29.11 2.09 31.63
N ARG A 247 28.86 2.66 32.81
CA ARG A 247 29.22 2.05 34.11
C ARG A 247 27.96 2.03 34.98
N ILE A 248 27.25 0.91 34.97
CA ILE A 248 26.02 0.73 35.74
C ILE A 248 26.40 0.58 37.22
N GLY A 249 26.13 1.61 38.02
CA GLY A 249 26.08 1.49 39.47
C GLY A 249 24.61 1.57 39.90
N ARG A 250 24.09 0.52 40.55
CA ARG A 250 22.77 0.61 41.21
C ARG A 250 22.91 1.59 42.37
N ARG A 251 22.27 2.76 42.27
CA ARG A 251 22.12 3.68 43.41
C ARG A 251 20.90 3.21 44.21
N SER A 252 21.11 2.60 45.38
CA SER A 252 20.01 2.37 46.32
C SER A 252 19.56 3.74 46.85
N SER A 253 18.29 4.06 46.69
CA SER A 253 17.67 5.23 47.32
C SER A 253 17.84 5.12 48.84
N ASN A 254 18.75 5.94 49.40
CA ASN A 254 18.89 6.34 50.82
C ASN A 254 20.32 6.21 51.38
N SER A 255 21.31 6.86 50.79
CA SER A 255 22.55 7.16 51.53
C SER A 255 23.14 8.51 51.09
N PRO A 256 23.47 9.43 52.04
CA PRO A 256 24.18 10.65 51.71
C PRO A 256 25.60 10.34 51.24
N PRO A 257 26.27 11.25 50.51
CA PRO A 257 27.61 11.04 50.01
C PRO A 257 28.59 11.00 51.19
N THR A 258 29.00 9.80 51.60
CA THR A 258 30.18 9.66 52.46
C THR A 258 31.42 9.90 51.60
N CYS A 259 32.06 11.06 51.76
CA CYS A 259 33.48 11.18 51.45
C CYS A 259 34.22 10.04 52.16
N PRO A 260 35.17 9.34 51.52
CA PRO A 260 36.06 8.48 52.28
C PRO A 260 36.87 9.37 53.24
N PRO A 261 37.09 8.94 54.49
CA PRO A 261 38.02 9.65 55.37
C PRO A 261 39.41 9.62 54.74
N ALA A 262 40.10 10.77 54.82
CA ALA A 262 41.51 10.85 54.48
C ALA A 262 42.29 9.83 55.32
N SER A 263 42.97 8.90 54.66
CA SER A 263 44.01 8.09 55.29
C SER A 263 45.30 8.90 55.32
N THR A 264 45.90 8.93 56.51
CA THR A 264 47.16 9.56 56.92
C THR A 264 48.35 9.20 56.04
#